data_AF-A0A8J8P3D4-F1
#
_entry.id   AF-A0A8J8P3D4-F1
#
_cell.length_a   1.000
_cell.length_b   1.000
_cell.length_c   1.000
_cell.angle_alpha   90.00
_cell.angle_beta   90.00
_cell.angle_gamma   90.00
#
_symmetry.space_group_name_H-M   'P 1'
#
loop_
_entity.id
_entity.type
_entity.pdbx_description
1 polymer ?
#
loop_
_entity_poly.entity_id
_entity_poly.type
_entity_poly.pdbx_seq_one_letter_code
_entity_poly.pdbx_strand_id
1 'polypeptide(L)'
;MSFLFGSSKKPAPPSKEEVSPTVIKAEHIARILNTDKLLLNNMSDLCFRRCIASFEKEFLNHMEQNCVDRCVSKYDQMVREVITAPLNQ
;
A
#
# COMPACT_ATOMS: atom_id res chain seq x y z
N MET A 1 -59.09 -37.73 -35.43
CA MET A 1 -58.75 -36.43 -34.81
C MET A 1 -57.23 -36.27 -34.86
N SER A 2 -56.80 -35.35 -35.71
CA SER A 2 -55.55 -34.57 -35.78
C SER A 2 -54.61 -34.57 -34.56
N PHE A 3 -53.31 -34.86 -34.74
CA PHE A 3 -52.14 -33.93 -34.86
C PHE A 3 -51.71 -33.30 -33.50
N LEU A 4 -50.47 -32.96 -33.13
CA LEU A 4 -49.04 -33.15 -33.48
C LEU A 4 -48.23 -32.27 -32.47
N PHE A 5 -46.90 -32.45 -32.41
CA PHE A 5 -45.85 -31.55 -31.83
C PHE A 5 -45.82 -31.36 -30.30
N GLY A 6 -44.70 -31.42 -29.57
CA GLY A 6 -43.28 -31.30 -29.90
C GLY A 6 -42.66 -30.10 -29.17
N SER A 7 -41.73 -30.31 -28.23
CA SER A 7 -40.55 -29.45 -28.03
C SER A 7 -39.61 -29.91 -26.91
N SER A 8 -38.34 -30.06 -27.31
CA SER A 8 -37.15 -30.28 -26.50
C SER A 8 -36.92 -29.20 -25.45
N LYS A 9 -36.45 -29.59 -24.27
CA LYS A 9 -35.56 -28.76 -23.46
C LYS A 9 -34.26 -29.54 -23.21
N LYS A 10 -33.22 -29.20 -23.98
CA LYS A 10 -31.81 -29.42 -23.60
C LYS A 10 -31.51 -28.50 -22.40
N PRO A 11 -30.77 -28.95 -21.37
CA PRO A 11 -30.21 -28.03 -20.39
C PRO A 11 -29.04 -27.26 -21.04
N ALA A 12 -29.16 -25.94 -21.00
CA ALA A 12 -28.14 -24.99 -21.43
C ALA A 12 -27.02 -24.88 -20.37
N PRO A 13 -25.79 -24.51 -20.78
CA PRO A 13 -24.65 -24.33 -19.88
C PRO A 13 -24.83 -23.11 -18.98
N PRO A 14 -24.34 -23.12 -17.72
CA PRO A 14 -24.30 -21.93 -16.90
C PRO A 14 -23.27 -20.94 -17.47
N SER A 15 -23.85 -19.92 -18.09
CA SER A 15 -23.41 -18.53 -18.18
C SER A 15 -22.15 -18.12 -17.41
N LYS A 16 -21.18 -17.61 -18.19
CA LYS A 16 -20.48 -16.33 -18.02
C LYS A 16 -19.95 -16.04 -16.61
N GLU A 17 -18.63 -16.19 -16.48
CA GLU A 17 -17.79 -15.53 -15.47
C GLU A 17 -18.21 -14.07 -15.26
N GLU A 18 -18.94 -13.85 -14.17
CA GLU A 18 -19.13 -12.56 -13.56
C GLU A 18 -17.82 -12.24 -12.81
N VAL A 19 -16.95 -11.45 -13.44
CA VAL A 19 -15.69 -10.98 -12.82
C VAL A 19 -16.06 -10.08 -11.64
N SER A 20 -16.10 -10.67 -10.45
CA SER A 20 -16.32 -9.96 -9.19
C SER A 20 -15.18 -8.98 -8.90
N PRO A 21 -15.47 -7.69 -8.62
CA PRO A 21 -14.47 -6.68 -8.27
C PRO A 21 -13.89 -6.84 -6.85
N THR A 22 -14.25 -7.90 -6.11
CA THR A 22 -13.82 -8.11 -4.71
C THR A 22 -12.43 -8.70 -4.54
N VAL A 23 -11.71 -8.97 -5.63
CA VAL A 23 -10.34 -9.51 -5.60
C VAL A 23 -9.33 -8.43 -6.01
N ILE A 24 -9.39 -7.25 -5.39
CA ILE A 24 -8.13 -6.53 -5.11
C ILE A 24 -7.40 -7.43 -4.12
N LYS A 25 -6.61 -8.35 -4.68
CA LYS A 25 -5.96 -9.48 -4.01
C LYS A 25 -5.38 -8.99 -2.69
N ALA A 26 -5.75 -9.63 -1.58
CA ALA A 26 -5.15 -9.35 -0.28
C ALA A 26 -3.61 -9.32 -0.34
N GLU A 27 -3.00 -10.05 -1.29
CA GLU A 27 -1.59 -9.93 -1.65
C GLU A 27 -1.13 -8.52 -2.05
N HIS A 28 -1.86 -7.79 -2.90
CA HIS A 28 -1.49 -6.43 -3.29
C HIS A 28 -1.53 -5.48 -2.10
N ILE A 29 -2.57 -5.59 -1.26
CA ILE A 29 -2.68 -4.81 -0.02
C ILE A 29 -1.52 -5.15 0.92
N ALA A 30 -1.20 -6.44 1.11
CA ALA A 30 -0.08 -6.87 1.93
C ALA A 30 1.28 -6.36 1.40
N ARG A 31 1.48 -6.30 0.08
CA ARG A 31 2.69 -5.76 -0.54
C ARG A 31 2.84 -4.26 -0.30
N ILE A 32 1.74 -3.51 -0.46
CA ILE A 32 1.72 -2.05 -0.20
C ILE A 32 2.06 -1.80 1.28
N LEU A 33 1.34 -2.45 2.19
CA LEU A 33 1.56 -2.30 3.63
C LEU A 33 2.99 -2.69 4.07
N ASN A 34 3.56 -3.75 3.49
CA ASN A 34 4.94 -4.14 3.80
C ASN A 34 5.96 -3.10 3.28
N THR A 35 5.70 -2.50 2.12
CA THR A 35 6.56 -1.45 1.56
C THR A 35 6.50 -0.19 2.42
N ASP A 36 5.30 0.21 2.83
CA ASP A 36 5.09 1.35 3.73
C ASP A 36 5.76 1.11 5.08
N LYS A 37 5.68 -0.10 5.62
CA LYS A 37 6.36 -0.49 6.85
C LYS A 37 7.88 -0.34 6.75
N LEU A 38 8.48 -0.78 5.64
CA LEU A 38 9.92 -0.63 5.43
C LEU A 38 10.33 0.85 5.34
N LEU A 39 9.55 1.67 4.64
CA LEU A 39 9.80 3.11 4.54
C LEU A 39 9.71 3.80 5.90
N LEU A 40 8.70 3.46 6.70
CA LEU A 40 8.51 3.99 8.04
C LEU A 40 9.65 3.59 8.99
N ASN A 41 10.07 2.32 8.97
CA ASN A 41 11.18 1.83 9.80
C ASN A 41 12.50 2.54 9.45
N ASN A 42 12.78 2.69 8.15
CA ASN A 42 13.99 3.39 7.70
C ASN A 42 13.96 4.88 8.09
N MET A 43 12.79 5.52 7.96
CA MET A 43 12.59 6.90 8.39
C MET A 43 12.80 7.06 9.90
N SER A 44 12.21 6.19 10.71
CA SER A 44 12.34 6.24 12.16
C SER A 44 13.79 6.05 12.60
N ASP A 45 14.51 5.10 12.02
CA ASP A 45 15.90 4.85 12.35
C ASP A 45 16.80 6.04 11.98
N LEU A 46 16.59 6.63 10.80
CA LEU A 46 17.35 7.80 10.35
C LEU A 46 17.12 9.01 11.22
N CYS A 47 15.86 9.34 11.50
CA CYS A 47 15.52 10.50 12.31
C CYS A 47 15.92 10.32 13.76
N PHE A 48 15.79 9.11 14.30
CA PHE A 48 16.28 8.79 15.64
C PHE A 48 17.80 9.02 15.74
N ARG A 49 18.59 8.44 14.83
CA ARG A 49 20.06 8.57 14.85
C ARG A 49 20.56 9.99 14.65
N ARG A 50 19.80 10.85 13.94
CA ARG A 50 20.22 12.23 13.66
C ARG A 50 19.77 13.23 14.70
N CYS A 51 18.57 13.04 15.26
CA CYS A 51 17.93 14.05 16.10
C CYS A 51 18.01 13.73 17.59
N ILE A 52 18.15 12.46 17.97
CA ILE A 52 18.19 12.05 19.37
C ILE A 52 19.64 11.88 19.78
N ALA A 53 20.15 12.84 20.56
CA ALA A 53 21.53 12.84 21.05
C ALA A 53 21.61 12.56 22.55
N SER A 54 20.55 12.84 23.30
CA SER A 54 20.49 12.64 24.75
C SER A 54 19.44 11.60 25.12
N PHE A 55 19.81 10.70 26.03
CA PHE A 55 18.92 9.69 26.61
C PHE A 55 18.67 9.94 28.10
N GLU A 56 18.99 11.14 28.60
CA GLU A 56 18.90 11.50 30.01
C GLU A 56 17.45 11.73 30.47
N LYS A 57 16.52 11.91 29.53
CA LYS A 57 15.11 12.21 29.80
C LYS A 57 14.22 11.30 28.95
N GLU A 58 13.09 10.87 29.52
CA GLU A 58 12.09 10.07 28.81
C GLU A 58 11.37 10.86 27.70
N PHE A 59 11.35 12.18 27.80
CA PHE A 59 10.68 13.06 26.83
C PHE A 59 11.70 13.79 25.96
N LEU A 60 11.37 13.89 24.66
CA LEU A 60 12.15 14.68 23.72
C LEU A 60 12.16 16.16 24.13
N ASN A 61 13.34 16.76 24.09
CA ASN A 61 13.47 18.21 24.24
C ASN A 61 12.86 18.93 23.01
N HIS A 62 12.46 20.19 23.16
CA HIS A 62 11.87 20.98 22.07
C HIS A 62 12.77 21.07 20.82
N MET A 63 14.10 21.06 21.01
CA MET A 63 15.04 21.01 19.88
C MET A 63 15.01 19.66 19.14
N GLU A 64 14.89 18.55 19.88
CA GLU A 64 14.84 17.21 19.30
C GLU A 64 13.50 16.99 18.60
N GLN A 65 12.39 17.45 19.18
CA GLN A 65 11.06 17.43 18.55
C GLN A 65 11.08 18.17 17.21
N ASN A 66 11.54 19.43 17.20
CA ASN A 66 11.65 20.21 15.97
C ASN A 66 12.62 19.58 14.94
N CYS A 67 13.67 18.90 15.40
CA CYS A 67 14.57 18.17 14.51
C CYS A 67 13.85 16.98 13.86
N VAL A 68 13.10 16.19 14.62
CA VAL A 68 12.35 15.03 14.13
C VAL A 68 11.32 15.47 13.09
N ASP A 69 10.54 16.53 13.36
CA ASP A 69 9.56 17.05 12.40
C ASP A 69 10.19 17.45 11.07
N ARG A 70 11.34 18.15 11.13
CA ARG A 70 12.10 18.54 9.93
C ARG A 70 12.71 17.34 9.23
N CYS A 71 13.17 16.34 9.99
CA CYS A 71 13.76 15.13 9.42
C CYS A 71 12.73 14.33 8.61
N VAL A 72 11.54 14.13 9.17
CA VAL A 72 10.43 13.45 8.49
C VAL A 72 10.03 14.20 7.22
N SER A 73 9.89 15.54 7.28
CA SER A 73 9.55 16.35 6.12
C SER A 73 10.57 16.21 4.98
N LYS A 74 11.87 16.22 5.31
CA LYS A 74 12.94 16.03 4.31
C LYS A 74 13.00 14.60 3.77
N TYR A 75 12.73 13.61 4.63
CA TYR A 75 12.70 12.21 4.20
C TYR A 75 11.57 11.97 3.20
N ASP A 76 10.37 12.50 3.44
CA ASP A 76 9.25 12.40 2.50
C ASP A 76 9.55 13.10 1.15
N GLN A 77 10.19 14.27 1.18
CA GLN A 77 10.66 14.95 -0.04
C GLN A 77 11.63 14.08 -0.84
N MET A 78 12.66 13.53 -0.18
CA MET A 78 13.62 12.64 -0.81
C MET A 78 12.96 11.38 -1.37
N VAL A 79 12.06 10.76 -0.62
CA VAL A 79 11.34 9.55 -1.06
C VAL A 79 10.50 9.85 -2.29
N ARG A 80 9.79 10.98 -2.31
CA ARG A 80 9.05 11.42 -3.51
C ARG A 80 9.97 11.64 -4.69
N GLU A 81 11.09 12.35 -4.52
CA GLU A 81 12.06 12.58 -5.59
C GLU A 81 12.60 11.26 -6.16
N VAL A 82 12.95 10.30 -5.32
CA VAL A 82 13.49 9.00 -5.75
C VAL A 82 12.42 8.11 -6.39
N ILE A 83 11.19 8.10 -5.87
CA ILE A 83 10.09 7.27 -6.39
C ILE A 83 9.47 7.87 -7.66
N THR A 84 9.39 9.20 -7.76
CA THR A 84 8.76 9.90 -8.91
C THR A 84 9.75 10.33 -9.98
N ALA A 85 11.06 10.25 -9.75
CA ALA A 85 12.05 10.40 -10.80
C ALA A 85 11.78 9.34 -11.88
N PRO A 86 11.43 9.72 -13.12
CA PRO A 86 11.31 8.76 -14.20
C PRO A 86 12.66 8.08 -14.36
N LEU A 87 12.66 6.76 -14.35
CA LEU A 87 13.78 5.94 -14.80
C LEU A 87 14.07 6.29 -16.26
N ASN A 88 14.85 7.33 -16.49
CA ASN A 88 15.54 7.56 -17.75
C ASN A 88 16.90 6.88 -17.65
N GLN A 89 16.90 5.57 -17.87
CA GLN A 89 18.06 4.82 -18.38
C GLN A 89 17.63 4.13 -19.67
#